data_AF-A0A3D4WAH1-F1
#
_entry.id   AF-A0A3D4WAH1-F1
#
_cell.length_a   1.000
_cell.length_b   1.000
_cell.length_c   1.000
_cell.angle_alpha   90.00
_cell.angle_beta   90.00
_cell.angle_gamma   90.00
#
_symmetry.space_group_name_H-M   'P 1'
#
loop_
_entity.id
_entity.type
_entity.pdbx_description
1 polymer ?
#
loop_
_entity_poly.entity_id
_entity_poly.type
_entity_poly.pdbx_seq_one_letter_code
_entity_poly.pdbx_strand_id
1 'polypeptide(L)'
;MLLITAELLFNVWLFYTFRNRMINIFAAMASAIIISKAAYYGFKAIFISLALIGPGLISTPIWIQLLTTLLFSSYALLLLKNKA
;
A
#
# COMPACT_ATOMS: atom_id res chain seq x y z
N MET A 1 12.71 10.04 -0.33
CA MET A 1 12.82 8.80 -1.13
C MET A 1 12.71 7.54 -0.27
N LEU A 2 13.49 7.41 0.82
CA LEU A 2 13.44 6.22 1.70
C LEU A 2 12.02 5.87 2.22
N LEU A 3 11.20 6.87 2.56
CA LEU A 3 9.84 6.65 3.06
C LEU A 3 8.93 5.94 2.03
N ILE A 4 9.07 6.28 0.75
CA ILE A 4 8.27 5.71 -0.35
C ILE A 4 8.75 4.29 -0.67
N THR A 5 10.07 4.06 -0.65
CA THR A 5 10.64 2.71 -0.81
C THR A 5 10.18 1.79 0.32
N ALA A 6 10.17 2.28 1.56
CA ALA A 6 9.66 1.55 2.71
C ALA A 6 8.16 1.24 2.58
N GLU A 7 7.34 2.19 2.10
CA GLU A 7 5.92 1.95 1.79
C GLU A 7 5.76 0.82 0.78
N LEU A 8 6.47 0.87 -0.35
CA LEU A 8 6.35 -0.17 -1.39
C LEU A 8 6.78 -1.55 -0.90
N LEU A 9 7.89 -1.64 -0.16
CA LEU A 9 8.35 -2.90 0.44
C LEU A 9 7.35 -3.44 1.48
N PHE A 10 6.80 -2.54 2.31
CA PHE A 10 5.81 -2.91 3.31
C PHE A 10 4.50 -3.38 2.67
N ASN A 11 4.09 -2.77 1.55
CA ASN A 11 2.95 -3.23 0.76
C ASN A 11 3.13 -4.66 0.24
N VAL A 12 4.29 -4.97 -0.37
CA VAL A 12 4.59 -6.31 -0.88
C VAL A 12 4.64 -7.33 0.25
N TRP A 13 5.28 -6.99 1.37
CA TRP A 13 5.34 -7.86 2.54
C TRP A 13 3.95 -8.14 3.13
N LEU A 14 3.08 -7.13 3.25
CA LEU A 14 1.70 -7.30 3.69
C LEU A 14 0.90 -8.16 2.72
N PHE A 15 1.07 -7.96 1.41
CA PHE A 15 0.39 -8.77 0.41
C PHE A 15 0.74 -10.25 0.52
N TYR A 16 2.04 -10.59 0.64
CA TYR A 16 2.47 -11.99 0.83
C TYR A 16 1.96 -12.57 2.16
N THR A 17 1.94 -11.76 3.22
CA THR A 17 1.43 -12.18 4.54
C THR A 17 -0.08 -12.46 4.49
N PHE A 18 -0.86 -11.59 3.84
CA PHE A 18 -2.30 -11.76 3.70
C PHE A 18 -2.68 -12.82 2.67
N ARG A 19 -1.89 -13.03 1.62
CA ARG A 19 -2.11 -14.11 0.65
C ARG A 19 -2.17 -15.49 1.33
N ASN A 20 -1.33 -15.73 2.33
CA ASN A 20 -1.35 -17.00 3.05
C ASN A 20 -2.53 -17.14 4.04
N ARG A 21 -3.20 -16.03 4.38
CA ARG A 21 -4.28 -16.01 5.40
C ARG A 21 -5.67 -15.78 4.80
N MET A 22 -5.76 -15.25 3.59
CA MET A 22 -7.00 -14.90 2.91
C MET A 22 -7.19 -15.69 1.62
N ILE A 23 -8.36 -16.31 1.47
CA ILE A 23 -8.76 -17.04 0.24
C ILE A 23 -8.90 -16.07 -0.95
N ASN A 24 -9.30 -14.81 -0.67
CA ASN A 24 -9.55 -13.82 -1.70
C ASN A 24 -8.33 -12.92 -1.94
N ILE A 25 -7.62 -13.16 -3.05
CA ILE A 25 -6.41 -12.44 -3.48
C ILE A 25 -6.67 -10.93 -3.66
N PHE A 26 -7.88 -10.56 -4.09
CA PHE A 26 -8.25 -9.14 -4.24
C PHE A 26 -8.32 -8.43 -2.88
N ALA A 27 -8.96 -9.07 -1.90
CA ALA A 27 -9.05 -8.52 -0.55
C ALA A 27 -7.67 -8.44 0.13
N ALA A 28 -6.79 -9.42 -0.11
CA ALA A 28 -5.41 -9.39 0.37
C ALA A 28 -4.60 -8.21 -0.20
N MET A 29 -4.73 -7.92 -1.50
CA MET A 29 -4.04 -6.79 -2.13
C MET A 29 -4.62 -5.44 -1.70
N ALA A 30 -5.94 -5.30 -1.69
CA ALA A 30 -6.60 -4.06 -1.28
C ALA A 30 -6.27 -3.70 0.19
N SER A 31 -6.32 -4.67 1.10
CA SER A 31 -5.95 -4.47 2.50
C SER A 31 -4.47 -4.11 2.66
N ALA A 32 -3.56 -4.77 1.94
CA ALA A 32 -2.14 -4.43 1.94
C ALA A 32 -1.89 -2.97 1.49
N ILE A 33 -2.60 -2.49 0.46
CA ILE A 33 -2.48 -1.10 -0.03
C ILE A 33 -2.99 -0.10 0.99
N ILE A 34 -4.15 -0.37 1.59
CA ILE A 34 -4.75 0.53 2.59
C ILE A 34 -3.84 0.63 3.82
N ILE A 35 -3.38 -0.50 4.36
CA ILE A 35 -2.55 -0.52 5.56
C ILE A 35 -1.18 0.11 5.29
N SER A 36 -0.60 -0.15 4.11
CA SER A 36 0.69 0.43 3.74
C SER A 36 0.64 1.95 3.64
N LYS A 37 -0.43 2.50 3.04
CA LYS A 37 -0.65 3.95 3.01
C LYS A 37 -0.91 4.53 4.40
N ALA A 38 -1.69 3.86 5.23
CA ALA A 38 -1.91 4.29 6.60
C ALA A 38 -0.59 4.37 7.38
N ALA A 39 0.28 3.37 7.22
CA ALA A 39 1.63 3.38 7.78
C ALA A 39 2.48 4.53 7.22
N TYR A 40 2.47 4.74 5.90
CA TYR A 40 3.20 5.85 5.27
C TYR A 40 2.79 7.22 5.80
N TYR A 41 1.48 7.50 5.89
CA TYR A 41 0.98 8.75 6.45
C TYR A 41 1.26 8.87 7.95
N GLY A 42 1.21 7.77 8.70
CA GLY A 42 1.59 7.72 10.12
C GLY A 42 3.07 8.05 10.33
N PHE A 43 3.98 7.38 9.60
CA PHE A 43 5.40 7.67 9.65
C PHE A 43 5.69 9.10 9.21
N LYS A 44 5.06 9.57 8.13
CA LYS A 44 5.20 10.95 7.66
C LYS A 44 4.75 11.96 8.72
N ALA A 45 3.66 11.70 9.44
CA ALA A 45 3.22 12.55 10.55
C ALA A 45 4.25 12.58 11.70
N ILE A 46 4.86 11.45 12.02
CA ILE A 46 5.96 11.37 13.01
C ILE A 46 7.18 12.18 12.53
N PHE A 47 7.60 12.02 11.27
CA PHE A 47 8.75 12.76 10.71
C PHE A 47 8.50 14.27 10.60
N ILE A 48 7.26 14.68 10.30
CA ILE A 48 6.86 16.09 10.33
C ILE A 48 6.89 16.61 11.76
N SER A 49 6.37 15.85 12.73
CA SER A 49 6.40 16.22 14.16
C SER A 49 7.82 16.32 14.71
N LEU A 50 8.77 15.57 14.15
CA LEU A 50 10.21 15.63 14.46
C LEU A 50 10.96 16.69 13.63
N ALA A 51 10.25 17.55 12.90
CA ALA A 51 10.77 18.67 12.09
C ALA A 51 11.77 18.27 10.97
N LEU A 52 11.79 17.00 10.56
CA LEU A 52 12.72 16.48 9.54
C LEU A 52 12.25 16.72 8.10
N ILE A 53 10.96 17.01 7.87
CA ILE A 53 10.36 17.10 6.52
C ILE A 53 9.34 18.27 6.47
N GLY A 54 9.51 19.18 5.50
CA GLY A 54 8.65 20.35 5.24
C GLY A 54 7.22 20.04 4.73
N PRO A 55 6.35 21.06 4.58
CA PRO A 55 4.91 20.89 4.73
C PRO A 55 4.22 20.26 3.52
N GLY A 56 3.33 19.31 3.82
CA GLY A 56 2.37 18.74 2.88
C GLY A 56 2.00 17.32 3.28
N LEU A 57 1.15 17.14 4.30
CA LEU A 57 0.73 15.81 4.82
C LEU A 57 0.11 14.92 3.73
N ILE A 58 -0.70 15.50 2.84
CA ILE A 58 -1.38 14.80 1.75
C ILE A 58 -0.59 15.03 0.47
N SER A 59 0.14 14.01 0.01
CA SER A 59 0.95 14.11 -1.22
C SER A 59 0.29 13.47 -2.44
N THR A 60 -0.71 12.61 -2.26
CA THR A 60 -1.34 11.89 -3.38
C THR A 60 -2.86 12.13 -3.41
N PRO A 61 -3.42 12.58 -4.54
CA PRO A 61 -4.86 12.65 -4.76
C PRO A 61 -5.54 11.28 -4.56
N ILE A 62 -6.69 11.27 -3.87
CA ILE A 62 -7.50 10.06 -3.57
C ILE A 62 -7.92 9.29 -4.84
N TRP A 63 -8.15 10.00 -5.95
CA TRP A 63 -8.51 9.37 -7.23
C TRP A 63 -7.41 8.44 -7.77
N ILE A 64 -6.15 8.85 -7.65
CA ILE A 64 -5.00 8.04 -8.07
C ILE A 64 -4.88 6.79 -7.19
N GLN A 65 -5.17 6.91 -5.90
CA GLN A 65 -5.17 5.78 -4.97
C GLN A 65 -6.26 4.76 -5.31
N LEU A 66 -7.49 5.20 -5.60
CA LEU A 66 -8.56 4.30 -6.01
C LEU A 66 -8.19 3.55 -7.29
N LEU A 67 -7.70 4.26 -8.31
CA LEU A 67 -7.35 3.70 -9.61
C LEU A 67 -6.20 2.69 -9.50
N THR A 68 -5.13 3.04 -8.77
CA THR A 68 -3.98 2.14 -8.55
C THR A 68 -4.36 0.91 -7.72
N THR A 69 -5.19 1.06 -6.69
CA THR A 69 -5.69 -0.07 -5.89
C THR A 69 -6.49 -1.03 -6.77
N LEU A 70 -7.37 -0.50 -7.62
CA LEU A 70 -8.20 -1.31 -8.51
C LEU A 70 -7.35 -2.03 -9.56
N LEU A 71 -6.40 -1.33 -10.19
CA LEU A 71 -5.49 -1.92 -11.18
C LEU A 71 -4.60 -3.00 -10.58
N PHE A 72 -3.92 -2.73 -9.46
CA PHE A 72 -3.03 -3.71 -8.82
C PHE A 72 -3.79 -4.90 -8.26
N SER A 73 -4.96 -4.69 -7.66
CA SER A 73 -5.77 -5.79 -7.12
C SER A 73 -6.36 -6.66 -8.23
N SER A 74 -6.79 -6.06 -9.35
CA SER A 74 -7.27 -6.79 -10.52
C SER A 74 -6.14 -7.54 -11.23
N TYR A 75 -4.97 -6.91 -11.37
CA TYR A 75 -3.78 -7.54 -11.93
C TYR A 75 -3.33 -8.73 -11.08
N ALA A 76 -3.24 -8.56 -9.76
CA ALA A 76 -2.91 -9.63 -8.83
C ALA A 76 -3.89 -10.81 -8.93
N LEU A 77 -5.20 -10.53 -9.02
CA LEU A 77 -6.22 -11.56 -9.20
C LEU A 77 -6.03 -12.32 -10.52
N LEU A 78 -5.90 -11.63 -11.65
CA LEU A 78 -5.79 -12.26 -12.97
C LEU A 78 -4.51 -13.10 -13.12
N LEU A 79 -3.38 -12.63 -12.59
CA LEU A 79 -2.10 -13.31 -12.74
C LEU A 79 -1.92 -14.48 -11.77
N LEU A 80 -2.43 -14.37 -10.54
CA LEU A 80 -2.31 -15.44 -9.54
C LEU A 80 -3.42 -16.50 -9.68
N LYS A 81 -4.57 -16.16 -10.27
CA LYS A 81 -5.60 -17.14 -10.63
C LYS A 81 -5.08 -18.20 -11.61
N ASN A 82 -4.12 -17.87 -12.47
CA ASN A 82 -3.51 -18.82 -13.41
C ASN A 82 -2.39 -19.69 -12.79
N LYS A 83 -2.06 -19.51 -11.50
CA LYS A 83 -1.04 -20.30 -10.79
C LYS A 83 -1.58 -21.06 -9.58
N ALA A 84 -2.90 -21.07 -9.36
CA ALA A 84 -3.58 -21.91 -8.37
C ALA A 84 -4.29 -23.06 -9.10
#